data_AF-A0A956ZAQ9-F1
#
_entry.id   AF-A0A956ZAQ9-F1
#
_cell.length_a   1.000
_cell.length_b   1.000
_cell.length_c   1.000
_cell.angle_alpha   90.00
_cell.angle_beta   90.00
_cell.angle_gamma   90.00
#
_symmetry.space_group_name_H-M   'P 1'
#
loop_
_entity.id
_entity.type
_entity.pdbx_description
1 polymer ?
#
loop_
_entity_poly.entity_id
_entity_poly.type
_entity_poly.pdbx_seq_one_letter_code
_entity_poly.pdbx_strand_id
1 'polypeptide(L)'
;DDMLCDMPSRVASVDINSDGYTDLAYVGDTCGRMWRFDVSMPIEVSGSMSESGPSGNLSIVAEDWSGQIAFCANTDAECFDGGNNPDVPSQNLEPIYFAPTIVLDDLGRRHVIFVTGDRRDPSSILKAGKLYNFIDDYIPAFLAGGTASGGQTIKTASYLISAGQVIELDEQSGVDGQFVSSASNNFQSDQGEFLVLFPGNLGEEELGEKGFGVPVVINRVLIFTTYAPEAESEDPCVGGTGFGRIFAIDFITGSAALARIPGVKDSDILRGSDSQKSVASGVTVAEGMPTPAQLTFGARGSVLMSVAFTGGPVAGGSQFIVWELPPLPTRTQTLFWEEIL
;
A
#
# COMPACT_ATOMS: atom_id res chain seq x y z
N ASP A 1 7.57 -22.35 20.35
CA ASP A 1 6.71 -21.84 19.26
C ASP A 1 7.54 -20.90 18.43
N ASP A 2 7.81 -21.32 17.20
CA ASP A 2 8.62 -20.59 16.22
C ASP A 2 7.70 -19.62 15.47
N MET A 3 8.12 -18.38 15.25
CA MET A 3 7.32 -17.45 14.45
C MET A 3 7.39 -17.87 12.99
N LEU A 4 6.29 -18.43 12.46
CA LEU A 4 6.21 -18.88 11.06
C LEU A 4 6.22 -17.69 10.08
N CYS A 5 5.66 -16.55 10.49
CA CYS A 5 5.52 -15.35 9.67
C CYS A 5 6.08 -14.15 10.42
N ASP A 6 7.05 -13.47 9.82
CA ASP A 6 7.61 -12.23 10.38
C ASP A 6 6.64 -11.06 10.12
N MET A 7 6.71 -10.01 10.95
CA MET A 7 5.97 -8.75 10.76
C MET A 7 6.94 -7.62 10.39
N PRO A 8 7.46 -7.58 9.15
CA PRO A 8 8.50 -6.62 8.75
C PRO A 8 7.94 -5.25 8.36
N SER A 9 6.64 -5.15 8.09
CA SER A 9 6.03 -3.88 7.73
C SER A 9 6.02 -2.91 8.91
N ARG A 10 6.15 -1.62 8.62
CA ARG A 10 5.95 -0.58 9.64
C ARG A 10 4.46 -0.49 9.97
N VAL A 11 4.19 -0.26 11.25
CA VAL A 11 2.84 -0.01 11.76
C VAL A 11 2.27 1.29 11.17
N ALA A 12 1.03 1.24 10.68
CA ALA A 12 0.23 2.42 10.38
C ALA A 12 -0.83 2.58 11.46
N SER A 13 -0.92 3.76 12.06
CA SER A 13 -1.90 4.06 13.12
C SER A 13 -2.95 5.06 12.68
N VAL A 14 -4.12 4.98 13.29
CA VAL A 14 -5.26 5.88 13.06
C VAL A 14 -5.78 6.36 14.40
N ASP A 15 -5.87 7.67 14.53
CA ASP A 15 -6.71 8.35 15.51
C ASP A 15 -8.04 8.68 14.82
N ILE A 16 -9.10 7.95 15.16
CA ILE A 16 -10.40 8.04 14.49
C ILE A 16 -11.20 9.22 15.05
N ASN A 17 -11.02 9.56 16.32
CA ASN A 17 -11.81 10.56 17.03
C ASN A 17 -11.11 11.93 17.16
N SER A 18 -9.84 12.02 16.71
CA SER A 18 -8.98 13.20 16.76
C SER A 18 -8.70 13.71 18.18
N ASP A 19 -8.59 12.81 19.16
CA ASP A 19 -8.25 13.16 20.55
C ASP A 19 -6.74 13.16 20.84
N GLY A 20 -5.91 12.80 19.86
CA GLY A 20 -4.45 12.74 19.96
C GLY A 20 -3.91 11.37 20.37
N TYR A 21 -4.78 10.37 20.58
CA TYR A 21 -4.40 9.00 20.86
C TYR A 21 -4.69 8.08 19.68
N THR A 22 -3.86 7.04 19.50
CA THR A 22 -4.12 6.04 18.47
C THR A 22 -5.27 5.14 18.91
N ASP A 23 -6.24 4.92 18.03
CA ASP A 23 -7.34 3.99 18.23
C ASP A 23 -7.08 2.64 17.57
N LEU A 24 -6.57 2.67 16.34
CA LEU A 24 -6.31 1.47 15.55
C LEU A 24 -4.88 1.46 15.01
N ALA A 25 -4.29 0.27 14.96
CA ALA A 25 -3.00 0.03 14.35
C ALA A 25 -3.06 -1.12 13.34
N TYR A 26 -2.35 -0.98 12.22
CA TYR A 26 -2.29 -1.97 11.14
C TYR A 26 -0.86 -2.36 10.85
N VAL A 27 -0.64 -3.66 10.63
CA VAL A 27 0.67 -4.23 10.28
C VAL A 27 0.49 -5.46 9.41
N GLY A 28 1.21 -5.52 8.30
CA GLY A 28 1.31 -6.67 7.42
C GLY A 28 2.44 -7.63 7.81
N ASP A 29 2.23 -8.92 7.54
CA ASP A 29 3.21 -9.98 7.76
C ASP A 29 3.72 -10.64 6.46
N THR A 30 4.76 -11.48 6.57
CA THR A 30 5.38 -12.17 5.42
C THR A 30 4.53 -13.29 4.84
N CYS A 31 3.42 -13.67 5.49
CA CYS A 31 2.48 -14.65 4.97
C CYS A 31 1.28 -13.99 4.27
N GLY A 32 1.30 -12.67 4.12
CA GLY A 32 0.27 -11.92 3.40
C GLY A 32 -0.95 -11.57 4.22
N ARG A 33 -0.87 -11.57 5.56
CA ARG A 33 -1.98 -11.15 6.41
C ARG A 33 -1.78 -9.71 6.85
N MET A 34 -2.85 -8.91 6.75
CA MET A 34 -2.95 -7.59 7.34
C MET A 34 -3.64 -7.70 8.68
N TRP A 35 -2.91 -7.40 9.74
CA TRP A 35 -3.42 -7.36 11.10
C TRP A 35 -3.99 -5.98 11.40
N ARG A 36 -5.09 -5.96 12.16
CA ARG A 36 -5.68 -4.79 12.80
C ARG A 36 -5.63 -5.00 14.31
N PHE A 37 -5.15 -4.01 15.03
CA PHE A 37 -5.17 -3.96 16.49
C PHE A 37 -6.11 -2.83 16.91
N ASP A 38 -7.10 -3.16 17.74
CA ASP A 38 -7.86 -2.18 18.50
C ASP A 38 -7.07 -1.84 19.77
N VAL A 39 -6.61 -0.60 19.85
CA VAL A 39 -5.85 -0.02 20.97
C VAL A 39 -6.55 1.21 21.54
N SER A 40 -7.82 1.41 21.18
CA SER A 40 -8.63 2.57 21.57
C SER A 40 -9.04 2.58 23.04
N MET A 41 -8.98 1.42 23.69
CA MET A 41 -9.33 1.33 25.11
C MET A 41 -8.20 1.90 25.98
N PRO A 42 -8.53 2.75 26.97
CA PRO A 42 -7.55 3.30 27.89
C PRO A 42 -6.78 2.20 28.61
N ILE A 43 -5.48 2.40 28.74
CA ILE A 43 -4.61 1.52 29.51
C ILE A 43 -4.86 1.75 31.00
N GLU A 44 -5.23 0.70 31.73
CA GLU A 44 -5.30 0.76 33.19
C GLU A 44 -3.89 0.64 33.78
N VAL A 45 -3.47 1.68 34.49
CA VAL A 45 -2.16 1.69 35.18
C VAL A 45 -2.38 1.33 36.64
N SER A 46 -1.97 0.12 37.02
CA SER A 46 -1.93 -0.30 38.42
C SER A 46 -0.59 0.09 39.06
N GLY A 47 -0.47 1.35 39.47
CA GLY A 47 0.77 1.88 40.06
C GLY A 47 0.95 3.37 39.84
N SER A 48 2.12 3.89 40.19
CA SER A 48 2.47 5.30 39.93
C SER A 48 3.30 5.42 38.66
N MET A 49 3.08 6.45 37.84
CA MET A 49 3.94 6.75 36.69
C MET A 49 5.41 6.99 37.10
N SER A 50 5.67 7.34 38.37
CA SER A 50 7.02 7.42 38.95
C SER A 50 7.75 6.08 39.05
N GLU A 51 7.01 4.97 38.89
CA GLU A 51 7.53 3.60 38.83
C GLU A 51 7.75 3.16 37.37
N SER A 52 7.57 4.05 36.39
CA SER A 52 8.00 3.81 35.01
C SER A 52 9.53 4.01 34.87
N GLY A 53 10.15 3.26 33.97
CA GLY A 53 11.58 3.37 33.64
C GLY A 53 12.37 2.05 33.77
N PRO A 54 13.67 2.04 33.45
CA PRO A 54 14.47 0.82 33.31
C PRO A 54 14.62 -0.02 34.59
N SER A 55 14.37 0.59 35.76
CA SER A 55 14.39 -0.08 37.08
C SER A 55 13.03 -0.01 37.79
N GLY A 56 12.01 0.46 37.07
CA GLY A 56 10.64 0.53 37.52
C GLY A 56 9.97 -0.84 37.52
N ASN A 57 8.96 -1.02 38.37
CA ASN A 57 8.14 -2.22 38.44
C ASN A 57 6.69 -1.96 38.01
N LEU A 58 6.43 -0.83 37.32
CA LEU A 58 5.11 -0.48 36.83
C LEU A 58 4.57 -1.56 35.91
N SER A 59 3.45 -2.17 36.29
CA SER A 59 2.71 -3.10 35.45
C SER A 59 1.69 -2.33 34.64
N ILE A 60 1.88 -2.32 33.33
CA ILE A 60 0.97 -1.75 32.36
C ILE A 60 0.20 -2.91 31.74
N VAL A 61 -1.11 -2.94 31.94
CA VAL A 61 -1.98 -3.98 31.40
C VAL A 61 -3.02 -3.32 30.51
N ALA A 62 -3.17 -3.86 29.30
CA ALA A 62 -4.15 -3.45 28.33
C ALA A 62 -4.95 -4.68 27.90
N GLU A 63 -5.80 -5.19 28.80
CA GLU A 63 -6.55 -6.44 28.58
C GLU A 63 -7.53 -6.35 27.41
N ASP A 64 -8.01 -5.14 27.12
CA ASP A 64 -8.96 -4.88 26.04
C ASP A 64 -8.31 -4.62 24.68
N TRP A 65 -6.97 -4.53 24.62
CA TRP A 65 -6.27 -4.41 23.35
C TRP A 65 -6.32 -5.74 22.61
N SER A 66 -6.90 -5.73 21.41
CA SER A 66 -7.14 -6.97 20.66
C SER A 66 -6.61 -6.89 19.24
N GLY A 67 -5.91 -7.94 18.82
CA GLY A 67 -5.41 -8.11 17.45
C GLY A 67 -6.29 -9.09 16.67
N GLN A 68 -6.66 -8.73 15.45
CA GLN A 68 -7.41 -9.57 14.52
C GLN A 68 -6.82 -9.46 13.11
N ILE A 69 -6.98 -10.51 12.32
CA ILE A 69 -6.66 -10.45 10.89
C ILE A 69 -7.81 -9.68 10.22
N ALA A 70 -7.50 -8.56 9.58
CA ALA A 70 -8.50 -7.81 8.80
C ALA A 70 -8.54 -8.29 7.34
N PHE A 71 -7.40 -8.74 6.82
CA PHE A 71 -7.27 -9.18 5.44
C PHE A 71 -6.23 -10.28 5.26
N CYS A 72 -6.43 -11.17 4.29
CA CYS A 72 -5.47 -12.19 3.86
C CYS A 72 -5.27 -12.14 2.34
N ALA A 73 -4.06 -11.81 1.87
CA ALA A 73 -3.75 -11.57 0.46
C ALA A 73 -3.77 -12.83 -0.43
N ASN A 74 -3.97 -13.99 0.17
CA ASN A 74 -4.10 -15.28 -0.48
C ASN A 74 -5.56 -15.64 -0.80
N THR A 75 -5.76 -16.79 -1.43
CA THR A 75 -7.10 -17.30 -1.75
C THR A 75 -7.84 -17.78 -0.51
N ASP A 76 -9.18 -17.87 -0.57
CA ASP A 76 -9.97 -18.41 0.56
C ASP A 76 -9.50 -19.79 1.01
N ALA A 77 -9.11 -20.65 0.07
CA ALA A 77 -8.63 -22.01 0.36
C ALA A 77 -7.29 -22.05 1.10
N GLU A 78 -6.51 -20.96 1.06
CA GLU A 78 -5.23 -20.82 1.76
C GLU A 78 -5.37 -20.02 3.07
N CYS A 79 -6.38 -19.16 3.17
CA CYS A 79 -6.63 -18.31 4.33
C CYS A 79 -7.55 -18.96 5.38
N PHE A 80 -8.23 -20.06 5.04
CA PHE A 80 -9.16 -20.76 5.94
C PHE A 80 -8.97 -22.28 5.93
N ASP A 81 -9.11 -22.89 7.10
CA ASP A 81 -9.12 -24.34 7.24
C ASP A 81 -10.46 -24.95 6.79
N GLY A 82 -10.56 -26.29 6.81
CA GLY A 82 -11.80 -27.00 6.44
C GLY A 82 -13.01 -26.72 7.36
N GLY A 83 -12.81 -26.00 8.47
CA GLY A 83 -13.85 -25.52 9.38
C GLY A 83 -14.14 -24.02 9.24
N ASN A 84 -13.60 -23.34 8.22
CA ASN A 84 -13.66 -21.89 8.02
C ASN A 84 -13.00 -21.06 9.15
N ASN A 85 -12.07 -21.66 9.91
CA ASN A 85 -11.25 -20.89 10.84
C ASN A 85 -10.05 -20.29 10.11
N PRO A 86 -9.52 -19.14 10.55
CA PRO A 86 -8.34 -18.54 9.94
C PRO A 86 -7.15 -19.51 9.98
N ASP A 87 -6.56 -19.77 8.82
CA ASP A 87 -5.34 -20.57 8.67
C ASP A 87 -4.18 -19.70 8.18
N VAL A 88 -2.96 -20.20 8.29
CA VAL A 88 -1.76 -19.50 7.84
C VAL A 88 -1.39 -19.97 6.44
N PRO A 89 -1.41 -19.09 5.42
CA PRO A 89 -0.93 -19.46 4.09
C PRO A 89 0.49 -20.02 4.14
N SER A 90 0.71 -21.15 3.47
CA SER A 90 2.01 -21.84 3.39
C SER A 90 2.55 -21.96 1.98
N GLN A 91 1.75 -21.57 0.98
CA GLN A 91 2.07 -21.59 -0.45
C GLN A 91 1.62 -20.26 -1.07
N ASN A 92 2.16 -19.96 -2.25
CA ASN A 92 1.84 -18.73 -3.00
C ASN A 92 1.85 -17.49 -2.10
N LEU A 93 2.85 -17.34 -1.23
CA LEU A 93 2.85 -16.26 -0.24
C LEU A 93 2.84 -14.87 -0.91
N GLU A 94 2.10 -13.95 -0.32
CA GLU A 94 1.98 -12.56 -0.74
C GLU A 94 2.59 -11.63 0.34
N PRO A 95 3.91 -11.67 0.57
CA PRO A 95 4.52 -11.02 1.73
C PRO A 95 4.35 -9.48 1.70
N ILE A 96 4.08 -8.91 2.87
CA ILE A 96 3.85 -7.47 3.06
C ILE A 96 5.03 -6.85 3.83
N TYR A 97 5.86 -6.05 3.14
CA TYR A 97 7.02 -5.37 3.73
C TYR A 97 6.83 -3.88 3.96
N PHE A 98 5.91 -3.26 3.24
CA PHE A 98 5.67 -1.82 3.35
C PHE A 98 4.46 -1.57 4.24
N ALA A 99 4.48 -0.43 4.93
CA ALA A 99 3.33 0.01 5.71
C ALA A 99 2.08 0.10 4.81
N PRO A 100 0.89 -0.24 5.34
CA PRO A 100 -0.34 0.11 4.67
C PRO A 100 -0.57 1.63 4.74
N THR A 101 -1.40 2.11 3.83
CA THR A 101 -1.86 3.49 3.76
C THR A 101 -3.34 3.50 4.05
N ILE A 102 -3.72 4.33 5.00
CA ILE A 102 -5.08 4.37 5.51
C ILE A 102 -5.69 5.71 5.14
N VAL A 103 -6.83 5.68 4.47
CA VAL A 103 -7.57 6.89 4.08
C VAL A 103 -9.06 6.71 4.29
N LEU A 104 -9.73 7.83 4.51
CA LEU A 104 -11.19 7.89 4.52
C LEU A 104 -11.70 8.40 3.17
N ASP A 105 -12.79 7.83 2.69
CA ASP A 105 -13.53 8.38 1.56
C ASP A 105 -14.56 9.44 2.00
N ASP A 106 -15.29 9.99 1.03
CA ASP A 106 -16.33 11.00 1.28
C ASP A 106 -17.52 10.47 2.11
N LEU A 107 -17.63 9.14 2.27
CA LEU A 107 -18.63 8.47 3.09
C LEU A 107 -18.10 8.09 4.49
N GLY A 108 -16.84 8.41 4.79
CA GLY A 108 -16.19 8.07 6.06
C GLY A 108 -15.78 6.59 6.17
N ARG A 109 -15.73 5.86 5.05
CA ARG A 109 -15.27 4.45 5.03
C ARG A 109 -13.76 4.41 5.02
N ARG A 110 -13.19 3.50 5.81
CA ARG A 110 -11.76 3.36 6.00
C ARG A 110 -11.17 2.39 4.98
N HIS A 111 -10.46 2.93 4.00
CA HIS A 111 -9.67 2.18 3.05
C HIS A 111 -8.32 1.83 3.65
N VAL A 112 -7.93 0.57 3.53
CA VAL A 112 -6.60 0.07 3.90
C VAL A 112 -5.94 -0.43 2.63
N ILE A 113 -4.91 0.30 2.20
CA ILE A 113 -4.23 0.10 0.92
C ILE A 113 -2.82 -0.38 1.18
N PHE A 114 -2.40 -1.47 0.54
CA PHE A 114 -1.05 -1.99 0.72
C PHE A 114 -0.58 -2.75 -0.51
N VAL A 115 0.74 -2.96 -0.58
CA VAL A 115 1.38 -3.69 -1.67
C VAL A 115 2.08 -4.93 -1.16
N THR A 116 2.11 -5.96 -1.99
CA THR A 116 2.82 -7.22 -1.75
C THR A 116 4.00 -7.36 -2.70
N GLY A 117 4.90 -8.27 -2.34
CA GLY A 117 6.06 -8.63 -3.15
C GLY A 117 7.27 -8.91 -2.27
N ASP A 118 8.03 -9.97 -2.61
CA ASP A 118 9.18 -10.35 -1.79
C ASP A 118 10.38 -9.42 -1.95
N ARG A 119 10.50 -8.44 -1.05
CA ARG A 119 11.62 -7.50 -1.04
C ARG A 119 12.95 -8.16 -0.65
N ARG A 120 12.95 -9.30 0.05
CA ARG A 120 14.21 -10.00 0.40
C ARG A 120 14.88 -10.62 -0.82
N ASP A 121 14.08 -10.92 -1.85
CA ASP A 121 14.53 -11.49 -3.11
C ASP A 121 13.97 -10.67 -4.29
N PRO A 122 14.44 -9.41 -4.46
CA PRO A 122 13.85 -8.49 -5.43
C PRO A 122 14.15 -8.88 -6.88
N SER A 123 15.18 -9.69 -7.15
CA SER A 123 15.50 -10.19 -8.50
C SER A 123 14.68 -11.41 -8.91
N SER A 124 14.00 -12.07 -7.97
CA SER A 124 13.16 -13.21 -8.29
C SER A 124 12.02 -12.87 -9.25
N ILE A 125 12.04 -13.55 -10.39
CA ILE A 125 11.04 -13.46 -11.45
C ILE A 125 9.85 -14.40 -11.24
N LEU A 126 9.87 -15.24 -10.20
CA LEU A 126 8.96 -16.38 -10.07
C LEU A 126 7.52 -15.99 -9.71
N LYS A 127 7.35 -14.84 -9.04
CA LYS A 127 6.03 -14.40 -8.56
C LYS A 127 5.93 -12.88 -8.51
N ALA A 128 4.90 -12.36 -9.16
CA ALA A 128 4.49 -10.98 -9.04
C ALA A 128 3.74 -10.74 -7.72
N GLY A 129 4.00 -9.58 -7.11
CA GLY A 129 3.16 -9.02 -6.08
C GLY A 129 1.95 -8.31 -6.68
N LYS A 130 1.16 -7.71 -5.80
CA LYS A 130 -0.10 -7.03 -6.13
C LYS A 130 -0.27 -5.80 -5.25
N LEU A 131 -1.23 -4.96 -5.58
CA LEU A 131 -1.74 -3.93 -4.67
C LEU A 131 -3.17 -4.27 -4.28
N TYR A 132 -3.48 -4.14 -2.99
CA TYR A 132 -4.79 -4.41 -2.45
C TYR A 132 -5.34 -3.13 -1.82
N ASN A 133 -6.63 -2.88 -2.00
CA ASN A 133 -7.41 -1.87 -1.32
C ASN A 133 -8.70 -2.53 -0.83
N PHE A 134 -8.87 -2.62 0.48
CA PHE A 134 -10.12 -3.10 1.07
C PHE A 134 -10.68 -2.06 2.03
N ILE A 135 -12.00 -2.08 2.19
CA ILE A 135 -12.67 -1.26 3.20
C ILE A 135 -12.74 -2.04 4.49
N ASP A 136 -12.14 -1.52 5.55
CA ASP A 136 -12.27 -2.06 6.89
C ASP A 136 -13.49 -1.42 7.58
N ASP A 137 -14.50 -2.25 7.84
CA ASP A 137 -15.76 -1.87 8.45
C ASP A 137 -15.76 -2.01 9.98
N TYR A 138 -14.60 -2.28 10.60
CA TYR A 138 -14.49 -2.37 12.05
C TYR A 138 -14.71 -1.03 12.75
N ILE A 139 -15.60 -1.05 13.73
CA ILE A 139 -16.01 0.06 14.58
C ILE A 139 -15.65 -0.30 16.03
N PRO A 140 -14.67 0.38 16.64
CA PRO A 140 -14.32 0.21 18.06
C PRO A 140 -15.50 0.44 18.99
N ALA A 141 -15.42 -0.14 20.19
CA ALA A 141 -16.52 -0.12 21.17
C ALA A 141 -17.00 1.30 21.51
N PHE A 142 -16.09 2.26 21.62
CA PHE A 142 -16.41 3.65 21.96
C PHE A 142 -17.25 4.36 20.87
N LEU A 143 -17.10 3.98 19.61
CA LEU A 143 -17.92 4.49 18.49
C LEU A 143 -19.21 3.69 18.31
N ALA A 144 -19.17 2.39 18.62
CA ALA A 144 -20.31 1.48 18.46
C ALA A 144 -21.32 1.53 19.63
N GLY A 145 -21.13 2.40 20.62
CA GLY A 145 -22.03 2.54 21.76
C GLY A 145 -21.86 1.48 22.86
N GLY A 146 -20.66 0.89 22.96
CA GLY A 146 -20.24 0.04 24.09
C GLY A 146 -19.73 -1.35 23.71
N THR A 147 -20.06 -1.87 22.53
CA THR A 147 -19.53 -3.16 22.05
C THR A 147 -19.04 -2.98 20.63
N ALA A 148 -17.78 -3.35 20.37
CA ALA A 148 -17.20 -3.26 19.03
C ALA A 148 -18.04 -4.04 18.02
N SER A 149 -18.10 -3.53 16.79
CA SER A 149 -18.93 -4.09 15.71
C SER A 149 -18.22 -4.00 14.36
N GLY A 150 -18.69 -4.75 13.37
CA GLY A 150 -18.00 -4.85 12.08
C GLY A 150 -16.66 -5.59 12.17
N GLY A 151 -15.95 -5.72 11.05
CA GLY A 151 -14.59 -6.25 10.99
C GLY A 151 -14.41 -7.71 11.37
N GLN A 152 -15.49 -8.47 11.50
CA GLN A 152 -15.45 -9.90 11.89
C GLN A 152 -15.13 -10.82 10.72
N THR A 153 -15.40 -10.36 9.49
CA THR A 153 -15.10 -11.11 8.28
C THR A 153 -13.70 -10.76 7.81
N ILE A 154 -12.83 -11.77 7.74
CA ILE A 154 -11.53 -11.65 7.09
C ILE A 154 -11.78 -11.55 5.59
N LYS A 155 -11.39 -10.43 4.98
CA LYS A 155 -11.42 -10.28 3.53
C LYS A 155 -10.20 -10.95 2.91
N THR A 156 -10.36 -11.53 1.73
CA THR A 156 -9.29 -12.25 1.02
C THR A 156 -9.06 -11.71 -0.39
N ALA A 157 -8.04 -12.21 -1.08
CA ALA A 157 -7.93 -11.96 -2.52
C ALA A 157 -9.16 -12.51 -3.29
N SER A 158 -9.67 -13.67 -2.89
CA SER A 158 -10.89 -14.27 -3.48
C SER A 158 -12.13 -13.38 -3.28
N TYR A 159 -12.24 -12.74 -2.10
CA TYR A 159 -13.28 -11.74 -1.85
C TYR A 159 -13.17 -10.57 -2.82
N LEU A 160 -12.00 -9.95 -2.97
CA LEU A 160 -11.85 -8.80 -3.88
C LEU A 160 -12.08 -9.17 -5.35
N ILE A 161 -11.74 -10.39 -5.77
CA ILE A 161 -12.01 -10.86 -7.14
C ILE A 161 -13.52 -11.02 -7.39
N SER A 162 -14.27 -11.48 -6.40
CA SER A 162 -15.70 -11.83 -6.54
C SER A 162 -16.67 -10.70 -6.18
N ALA A 163 -16.28 -9.82 -5.26
CA ALA A 163 -17.12 -8.77 -4.68
C ALA A 163 -16.52 -7.35 -4.80
N GLY A 164 -15.27 -7.23 -5.26
CA GLY A 164 -14.62 -5.96 -5.58
C GLY A 164 -14.15 -5.93 -7.04
N GLN A 165 -13.26 -4.99 -7.36
CA GLN A 165 -12.77 -4.76 -8.72
C GLN A 165 -11.36 -5.37 -8.91
N VAL A 166 -11.13 -5.98 -10.08
CA VAL A 166 -9.78 -6.38 -10.51
C VAL A 166 -9.31 -5.37 -11.54
N ILE A 167 -8.25 -4.66 -11.20
CA ILE A 167 -7.62 -3.64 -12.04
C ILE A 167 -6.36 -4.24 -12.66
N GLU A 168 -6.30 -4.23 -13.97
CA GLU A 168 -5.13 -4.65 -14.74
C GLU A 168 -4.35 -3.42 -15.19
N LEU A 169 -3.02 -3.49 -15.05
CA LEU A 169 -2.12 -2.46 -15.55
C LEU A 169 -1.39 -3.00 -16.78
N ASP A 170 -1.78 -2.52 -17.95
CA ASP A 170 -1.27 -3.03 -19.22
C ASP A 170 -0.42 -2.00 -19.94
N GLU A 171 0.53 -2.46 -20.75
CA GLU A 171 1.30 -1.57 -21.62
C GLU A 171 0.35 -0.79 -22.56
N GLN A 172 0.59 0.51 -22.65
CA GLN A 172 -0.21 1.39 -23.47
C GLN A 172 0.12 1.19 -24.95
N SER A 173 -0.88 0.83 -25.75
CA SER A 173 -0.71 0.69 -27.20
C SER A 173 -0.16 1.97 -27.84
N GLY A 174 0.96 1.81 -28.55
CA GLY A 174 1.61 2.87 -29.32
C GLY A 174 2.43 3.86 -28.49
N VAL A 175 2.64 3.63 -27.19
CA VAL A 175 3.57 4.42 -26.37
C VAL A 175 4.40 3.51 -25.48
N ASP A 176 5.70 3.42 -25.78
CA ASP A 176 6.64 2.59 -25.05
C ASP A 176 6.86 3.10 -23.60
N GLY A 177 6.94 2.15 -22.66
CA GLY A 177 7.15 2.41 -21.23
C GLY A 177 5.99 3.08 -20.50
N GLN A 178 4.81 3.20 -21.10
CA GLN A 178 3.60 3.72 -20.46
C GLN A 178 2.58 2.62 -20.22
N PHE A 179 1.75 2.81 -19.19
CA PHE A 179 0.72 1.85 -18.79
C PHE A 179 -0.65 2.50 -18.72
N VAL A 180 -1.69 1.69 -18.95
CA VAL A 180 -3.10 2.04 -18.77
C VAL A 180 -3.74 1.12 -17.74
N SER A 181 -4.76 1.60 -17.05
CA SER A 181 -5.56 0.79 -16.13
C SER A 181 -6.82 0.31 -16.85
N SER A 182 -7.14 -0.97 -16.77
CA SER A 182 -8.40 -1.54 -17.21
C SER A 182 -9.06 -2.31 -16.06
N ALA A 183 -10.36 -2.57 -16.16
CA ALA A 183 -11.06 -3.42 -15.19
C ALA A 183 -11.42 -4.73 -15.88
N SER A 184 -10.92 -5.86 -15.39
CA SER A 184 -11.17 -7.16 -16.02
C SER A 184 -12.46 -7.83 -15.55
N ASN A 185 -13.02 -7.36 -14.43
CA ASN A 185 -14.36 -7.69 -14.02
C ASN A 185 -15.33 -6.49 -14.21
N ASN A 186 -16.59 -6.79 -14.53
CA ASN A 186 -17.60 -5.80 -14.96
C ASN A 186 -18.19 -4.95 -13.82
N PHE A 187 -17.43 -4.65 -12.76
CA PHE A 187 -17.92 -3.81 -11.67
C PHE A 187 -17.90 -2.32 -12.08
N GLN A 188 -19.03 -1.83 -12.59
CA GLN A 188 -19.19 -0.42 -13.00
C GLN A 188 -19.35 0.56 -11.83
N SER A 189 -19.36 0.10 -10.58
CA SER A 189 -19.69 0.93 -9.43
C SER A 189 -18.84 0.67 -8.19
N ASP A 190 -17.67 0.03 -8.32
CA ASP A 190 -16.92 -0.34 -7.13
C ASP A 190 -16.39 0.87 -6.39
N GLN A 191 -16.58 0.76 -5.08
CA GLN A 191 -16.55 1.86 -4.16
C GLN A 191 -15.19 1.95 -3.45
N GLY A 192 -14.11 1.62 -4.16
CA GLY A 192 -12.75 1.57 -3.62
C GLY A 192 -12.41 0.27 -2.88
N GLU A 193 -13.00 -0.86 -3.26
CA GLU A 193 -12.48 -2.20 -2.94
C GLU A 193 -11.94 -2.83 -4.21
N PHE A 194 -10.63 -3.04 -4.28
CA PHE A 194 -10.00 -3.59 -5.48
C PHE A 194 -8.66 -4.27 -5.22
N LEU A 195 -8.33 -5.15 -6.15
CA LEU A 195 -7.01 -5.72 -6.36
C LEU A 195 -6.43 -5.14 -7.65
N VAL A 196 -5.17 -4.72 -7.62
CA VAL A 196 -4.41 -4.35 -8.82
C VAL A 196 -3.42 -5.46 -9.15
N LEU A 197 -3.52 -5.97 -10.37
CA LEU A 197 -2.51 -6.81 -11.00
C LEU A 197 -1.45 -5.90 -11.61
N PHE A 198 -0.19 -6.10 -11.23
CA PHE A 198 0.92 -5.38 -11.84
C PHE A 198 1.11 -5.82 -13.30
N PRO A 199 1.74 -5.00 -14.15
CA PRO A 199 1.90 -5.35 -15.55
C PRO A 199 2.68 -6.64 -15.75
N GLY A 200 2.38 -7.29 -16.87
CA GLY A 200 3.21 -8.38 -17.35
C GLY A 200 4.67 -7.97 -17.49
N ASN A 201 5.53 -8.92 -17.16
CA ASN A 201 6.97 -8.75 -17.17
C ASN A 201 7.59 -10.00 -17.80
N LEU A 202 8.68 -9.82 -18.56
CA LEU A 202 9.31 -10.90 -19.33
C LEU A 202 8.34 -11.69 -20.25
N GLY A 203 7.24 -11.03 -20.68
CA GLY A 203 6.23 -11.61 -21.58
C GLY A 203 5.06 -12.32 -20.90
N GLU A 204 4.97 -12.31 -19.57
CA GLU A 204 3.91 -13.02 -18.81
C GLU A 204 3.40 -12.16 -17.63
N GLU A 205 2.11 -12.26 -17.29
CA GLU A 205 1.42 -11.39 -16.31
C GLU A 205 1.85 -11.60 -14.85
N GLU A 206 2.35 -12.78 -14.49
CA GLU A 206 2.64 -13.12 -13.09
C GLU A 206 4.13 -13.14 -12.73
N LEU A 207 4.99 -12.59 -13.59
CA LEU A 207 6.45 -12.72 -13.41
C LEU A 207 7.07 -11.54 -12.65
N GLY A 208 7.26 -11.75 -11.36
CA GLY A 208 8.35 -11.11 -10.63
C GLY A 208 8.19 -9.65 -10.24
N GLU A 209 7.28 -8.88 -10.85
CA GLU A 209 7.10 -7.46 -10.48
C GLU A 209 6.59 -7.31 -9.05
N LYS A 210 7.20 -6.43 -8.26
CA LYS A 210 6.92 -6.29 -6.81
C LYS A 210 6.54 -4.88 -6.47
N GLY A 211 5.62 -4.73 -5.50
CA GLY A 211 5.40 -3.44 -4.87
C GLY A 211 6.65 -3.01 -4.13
N PHE A 212 7.12 -1.78 -4.39
CA PHE A 212 8.40 -1.30 -3.90
C PHE A 212 8.27 0.10 -3.32
N GLY A 213 7.43 0.23 -2.31
CA GLY A 213 7.19 1.48 -1.61
C GLY A 213 5.90 1.46 -0.80
N VAL A 214 5.80 2.36 0.17
CA VAL A 214 4.52 2.66 0.82
C VAL A 214 3.64 3.39 -0.21
N PRO A 215 2.42 2.92 -0.51
CA PRO A 215 1.49 3.65 -1.37
C PRO A 215 1.12 4.99 -0.75
N VAL A 216 0.78 5.99 -1.55
CA VAL A 216 0.42 7.31 -1.05
C VAL A 216 -0.88 7.73 -1.71
N VAL A 217 -1.83 8.21 -0.92
CA VAL A 217 -3.07 8.77 -1.45
C VAL A 217 -3.09 10.27 -1.18
N ILE A 218 -3.31 11.05 -2.23
CA ILE A 218 -3.51 12.49 -2.13
C ILE A 218 -4.46 12.97 -3.22
N ASN A 219 -5.44 13.81 -2.85
CA ASN A 219 -6.43 14.34 -3.78
C ASN A 219 -7.09 13.24 -4.65
N ARG A 220 -7.47 12.13 -4.01
CA ARG A 220 -8.07 10.94 -4.64
C ARG A 220 -7.16 10.14 -5.59
N VAL A 221 -5.89 10.55 -5.75
CA VAL A 221 -4.89 9.81 -6.52
C VAL A 221 -4.12 8.90 -5.59
N LEU A 222 -4.24 7.59 -5.78
CA LEU A 222 -3.38 6.56 -5.20
C LEU A 222 -2.15 6.42 -6.07
N ILE A 223 -0.99 6.64 -5.48
CA ILE A 223 0.33 6.62 -6.09
C ILE A 223 1.14 5.50 -5.46
N PHE A 224 1.79 4.68 -6.27
CA PHE A 224 2.65 3.62 -5.78
C PHE A 224 3.76 3.32 -6.78
N THR A 225 4.80 2.66 -6.29
CA THR A 225 5.98 2.30 -7.06
C THR A 225 6.15 0.79 -7.07
N THR A 226 6.67 0.28 -8.17
CA THR A 226 6.99 -1.13 -8.32
C THR A 226 8.38 -1.32 -8.90
N TYR A 227 8.92 -2.52 -8.72
CA TYR A 227 10.16 -2.94 -9.32
C TYR A 227 9.90 -4.21 -10.15
N ALA A 228 10.14 -4.12 -11.46
CA ALA A 228 10.04 -5.24 -12.40
C ALA A 228 11.46 -5.79 -12.66
N PRO A 229 11.85 -6.92 -12.05
CA PRO A 229 13.16 -7.51 -12.29
C PRO A 229 13.26 -8.10 -13.70
N GLU A 230 14.43 -8.04 -14.31
CA GLU A 230 14.73 -8.80 -15.52
C GLU A 230 15.22 -10.22 -15.17
N ALA A 231 15.25 -11.08 -16.18
CA ALA A 231 15.79 -12.43 -16.02
C ALA A 231 17.27 -12.35 -15.58
N GLU A 232 17.64 -13.20 -14.62
CA GLU A 232 19.02 -13.24 -14.15
C GLU A 232 19.97 -13.59 -15.30
N SER A 233 21.00 -12.76 -15.46
CA SER A 233 22.11 -13.00 -16.39
C SER A 233 23.14 -13.92 -15.71
N GLU A 234 23.66 -14.90 -16.44
CA GLU A 234 24.83 -15.68 -15.98
C GLU A 234 26.11 -14.85 -15.90
N ASP A 235 26.13 -13.66 -16.50
CA ASP A 235 27.25 -12.73 -16.40
C ASP A 235 27.07 -11.76 -15.21
N PRO A 236 27.86 -11.90 -14.12
CA PRO A 236 27.77 -11.04 -12.94
C PRO A 236 28.20 -9.58 -13.19
N CYS A 237 28.79 -9.28 -14.35
CA CYS A 237 29.10 -7.91 -14.78
C CYS A 237 27.89 -7.23 -15.44
N VAL A 238 26.88 -8.02 -15.80
CA VAL A 238 25.57 -7.61 -16.28
C VAL A 238 24.58 -7.92 -15.16
N GLY A 239 24.83 -7.32 -13.98
CA GLY A 239 24.02 -7.58 -12.79
C GLY A 239 22.54 -7.41 -13.12
N GLY A 240 21.69 -8.32 -12.62
CA GLY A 240 20.27 -8.36 -12.92
C GLY A 240 19.65 -6.97 -12.79
N THR A 241 19.37 -6.38 -13.94
CA THR A 241 18.72 -5.08 -14.04
C THR A 241 17.22 -5.26 -13.88
N GLY A 242 16.55 -4.20 -13.48
CA GLY A 242 15.11 -4.20 -13.38
C GLY A 242 14.63 -2.78 -13.54
N PHE A 243 13.34 -2.61 -13.79
CA PHE A 243 12.76 -1.32 -14.04
C PHE A 243 11.96 -0.84 -12.86
N GLY A 244 12.27 0.37 -12.41
CA GLY A 244 11.47 1.07 -11.44
C GLY A 244 10.34 1.79 -12.17
N ARG A 245 9.11 1.50 -11.75
CA ARG A 245 7.89 2.06 -12.32
C ARG A 245 7.13 2.86 -11.28
N ILE A 246 6.38 3.84 -11.75
CA ILE A 246 5.43 4.58 -10.92
C ILE A 246 4.05 4.50 -11.52
N PHE A 247 3.06 4.28 -10.66
CA PHE A 247 1.66 4.19 -11.01
C PHE A 247 0.85 5.18 -10.21
N ALA A 248 -0.24 5.65 -10.82
CA ALA A 248 -1.21 6.56 -10.25
C ALA A 248 -2.61 6.26 -10.79
N ILE A 249 -3.50 5.83 -9.90
CA ILE A 249 -4.90 5.50 -10.18
C ILE A 249 -5.82 6.22 -9.19
N ASP A 250 -7.11 6.29 -9.50
CA ASP A 250 -8.13 6.77 -8.59
C ASP A 250 -8.36 5.73 -7.47
N PHE A 251 -8.18 6.08 -6.19
CA PHE A 251 -8.29 5.09 -5.10
C PHE A 251 -9.72 4.58 -4.84
N ILE A 252 -10.72 5.13 -5.55
CA ILE A 252 -12.10 4.66 -5.48
C ILE A 252 -12.45 3.87 -6.74
N THR A 253 -12.15 4.38 -7.94
CA THR A 253 -12.58 3.74 -9.21
C THR A 253 -11.52 2.89 -9.90
N GLY A 254 -10.27 2.94 -9.44
CA GLY A 254 -9.15 2.27 -10.10
C GLY A 254 -8.72 2.87 -11.44
N SER A 255 -9.38 3.95 -11.90
CA SER A 255 -9.13 4.53 -13.21
C SER A 255 -7.84 5.34 -13.24
N ALA A 256 -7.20 5.39 -14.41
CA ALA A 256 -6.01 6.18 -14.67
C ALA A 256 -6.07 7.60 -14.08
N ALA A 257 -5.02 7.95 -13.33
CA ALA A 257 -4.94 9.22 -12.62
C ALA A 257 -3.55 9.87 -12.68
N LEU A 258 -2.56 9.27 -13.36
CA LEU A 258 -1.21 9.83 -13.47
C LEU A 258 -1.23 11.24 -14.07
N ALA A 259 -2.05 11.45 -15.09
CA ALA A 259 -2.23 12.75 -15.73
C ALA A 259 -2.93 13.81 -14.83
N ARG A 260 -3.48 13.43 -13.67
CA ARG A 260 -4.12 14.35 -12.71
C ARG A 260 -3.10 14.96 -11.74
N ILE A 261 -1.92 14.37 -11.62
CA ILE A 261 -0.84 14.91 -10.82
C ILE A 261 -0.28 16.13 -11.56
N PRO A 262 -0.28 17.34 -10.97
CA PRO A 262 0.27 18.51 -11.64
C PRO A 262 1.76 18.37 -11.92
N GLY A 263 2.21 18.99 -13.00
CA GLY A 263 3.59 18.86 -13.49
C GLY A 263 3.85 17.59 -14.30
N VAL A 264 3.02 16.54 -14.17
CA VAL A 264 3.21 15.31 -14.97
C VAL A 264 2.98 15.56 -16.46
N LYS A 265 1.84 16.16 -16.83
CA LYS A 265 1.50 16.41 -18.25
C LYS A 265 2.47 17.37 -18.95
N ASP A 266 3.05 18.28 -18.19
CA ASP A 266 3.99 19.29 -18.67
C ASP A 266 5.45 18.80 -18.61
N SER A 267 5.69 17.61 -18.04
CA SER A 267 6.99 16.96 -18.03
C SER A 267 7.15 15.97 -19.20
N ASP A 268 8.39 15.64 -19.53
CA ASP A 268 8.73 14.66 -20.57
C ASP A 268 8.43 13.21 -20.16
N ILE A 269 7.81 13.00 -18.98
CA ILE A 269 7.48 11.66 -18.48
C ILE A 269 6.33 11.02 -19.25
N LEU A 270 5.35 11.82 -19.71
CA LEU A 270 4.25 11.34 -20.54
C LEU A 270 4.45 11.72 -22.02
N ARG A 271 4.43 10.71 -22.86
CA ARG A 271 4.63 10.71 -24.31
C ARG A 271 3.33 10.36 -25.04
N GLY A 272 3.34 10.50 -26.37
CA GLY A 272 2.19 10.25 -27.23
C GLY A 272 1.24 11.45 -27.37
N SER A 273 0.05 11.20 -27.92
CA SER A 273 -1.02 12.19 -28.11
C SER A 273 -1.67 12.61 -26.79
N ASP A 274 -2.40 13.73 -26.77
CA ASP A 274 -3.14 14.17 -25.57
C ASP A 274 -4.12 13.11 -25.06
N SER A 275 -4.74 12.35 -25.96
CA SER A 275 -5.61 11.24 -25.59
C SER A 275 -4.83 10.13 -24.89
N GLN A 276 -3.64 9.76 -25.40
CA GLN A 276 -2.78 8.76 -24.78
C GLN A 276 -2.29 9.22 -23.40
N LYS A 277 -1.83 10.46 -23.28
CA LYS A 277 -1.41 11.05 -21.99
C LYS A 277 -2.55 11.09 -20.97
N SER A 278 -3.79 11.34 -21.41
CA SER A 278 -4.95 11.49 -20.51
C SER A 278 -5.39 10.19 -19.83
N VAL A 279 -5.05 9.03 -20.40
CA VAL A 279 -5.44 7.70 -19.89
C VAL A 279 -4.26 6.94 -19.28
N ALA A 280 -3.09 7.57 -19.13
CA ALA A 280 -1.94 6.94 -18.51
C ALA A 280 -2.20 6.68 -17.01
N SER A 281 -1.99 5.44 -16.58
CA SER A 281 -2.01 5.01 -15.17
C SER A 281 -0.59 4.80 -14.64
N GLY A 282 0.41 4.61 -15.49
CA GLY A 282 1.77 4.36 -15.04
C GLY A 282 2.84 4.65 -16.10
N VAL A 283 4.09 4.67 -15.66
CA VAL A 283 5.26 4.85 -16.52
C VAL A 283 6.50 4.18 -15.94
N THR A 284 7.31 3.60 -16.80
CA THR A 284 8.68 3.17 -16.50
C THR A 284 9.59 4.39 -16.46
N VAL A 285 10.22 4.62 -15.31
CA VAL A 285 11.01 5.84 -15.09
C VAL A 285 12.48 5.59 -15.40
N ALA A 286 13.05 4.56 -14.77
CA ALA A 286 14.47 4.25 -14.87
C ALA A 286 14.75 2.76 -14.67
N GLU A 287 15.91 2.32 -15.12
CA GLU A 287 16.53 1.09 -14.66
C GLU A 287 16.93 1.25 -13.20
N GLY A 288 16.45 0.40 -12.31
CA GLY A 288 16.80 0.38 -10.90
C GLY A 288 15.59 0.33 -9.97
N MET A 289 15.86 0.19 -8.68
CA MET A 289 14.83 0.13 -7.65
C MET A 289 14.31 1.54 -7.35
N PRO A 290 12.98 1.73 -7.23
CA PRO A 290 12.42 2.99 -6.77
C PRO A 290 12.58 3.15 -5.25
N THR A 291 12.44 4.37 -4.75
CA THR A 291 12.15 4.65 -3.34
C THR A 291 10.64 4.70 -3.12
N PRO A 292 10.16 4.54 -1.88
CA PRO A 292 8.80 4.95 -1.55
C PRO A 292 8.53 6.39 -1.98
N ALA A 293 7.30 6.68 -2.41
CA ALA A 293 6.89 8.04 -2.67
C ALA A 293 6.82 8.81 -1.34
N GLN A 294 7.45 9.98 -1.31
CA GLN A 294 7.46 10.84 -0.12
C GLN A 294 6.70 12.13 -0.42
N LEU A 295 5.80 12.51 0.48
CA LEU A 295 5.17 13.83 0.48
C LEU A 295 5.88 14.74 1.48
N THR A 296 6.21 15.96 1.04
CA THR A 296 6.75 17.02 1.87
C THR A 296 5.81 18.21 1.83
N PHE A 297 5.31 18.62 3.00
CA PHE A 297 4.43 19.77 3.15
C PHE A 297 5.26 21.00 3.53
N GLY A 298 5.30 21.99 2.64
CA GLY A 298 5.96 23.26 2.89
C GLY A 298 5.11 24.17 3.78
N ALA A 299 5.77 25.11 4.46
CA ALA A 299 5.15 26.03 5.42
C ALA A 299 4.03 26.94 4.84
N ARG A 300 3.85 26.95 3.51
CA ARG A 300 2.81 27.74 2.81
C ARG A 300 1.77 26.86 2.10
N GLY A 301 1.67 25.58 2.47
CA GLY A 301 0.71 24.64 1.89
C GLY A 301 1.11 24.06 0.53
N SER A 302 2.32 24.35 0.04
CA SER A 302 2.90 23.65 -1.11
C SER A 302 3.14 22.19 -0.73
N VAL A 303 2.72 21.25 -1.56
CA VAL A 303 2.98 19.82 -1.33
C VAL A 303 3.89 19.32 -2.43
N LEU A 304 5.06 18.82 -2.05
CA LEU A 304 6.01 18.21 -2.97
C LEU A 304 5.92 16.71 -2.84
N MET A 305 5.77 16.02 -3.95
CA MET A 305 5.98 14.59 -4.03
C MET A 305 7.34 14.31 -4.63
N SER A 306 8.13 13.46 -3.98
CA SER A 306 9.43 13.02 -4.49
C SER A 306 9.55 11.50 -4.55
N VAL A 307 10.13 11.01 -5.63
CA VAL A 307 10.50 9.61 -5.83
C VAL A 307 11.88 9.55 -6.46
N ALA A 308 12.79 8.78 -5.88
CA ALA A 308 14.08 8.49 -6.47
C ALA A 308 14.09 7.09 -7.06
N PHE A 309 14.88 6.91 -8.10
CA PHE A 309 15.14 5.62 -8.73
C PHE A 309 16.65 5.45 -8.74
N THR A 310 17.13 4.30 -8.28
CA THR A 310 18.54 3.96 -8.49
C THR A 310 18.82 3.89 -9.99
N GLY A 311 20.09 3.99 -10.39
CA GLY A 311 20.46 3.79 -11.79
C GLY A 311 20.87 2.33 -12.05
N GLY A 312 20.72 1.88 -13.29
CA GLY A 312 21.25 0.60 -13.76
C GLY A 312 22.75 0.67 -14.11
N PRO A 313 23.45 -0.47 -14.15
CA PRO A 313 24.82 -0.59 -14.62
C PRO A 313 24.99 -0.25 -16.12
N VAL A 314 23.92 -0.34 -16.92
CA VAL A 314 23.96 -0.13 -18.39
C VAL A 314 23.53 1.29 -18.76
N ALA A 315 22.33 1.74 -18.36
CA ALA A 315 21.89 3.10 -18.67
C ALA A 315 22.61 4.16 -17.82
N GLY A 316 23.01 3.82 -16.59
CA GLY A 316 23.57 4.75 -15.62
C GLY A 316 22.57 5.86 -15.20
N GLY A 317 22.91 6.57 -14.12
CA GLY A 317 22.16 7.75 -13.67
C GLY A 317 20.92 7.43 -12.83
N SER A 318 20.95 7.84 -11.56
CA SER A 318 19.75 7.88 -10.73
C SER A 318 18.79 8.91 -11.29
N GLN A 319 17.50 8.58 -11.32
CA GLN A 319 16.45 9.55 -11.62
C GLN A 319 15.81 10.03 -10.33
N PHE A 320 15.46 11.32 -10.30
CA PHE A 320 14.76 11.92 -9.18
C PHE A 320 13.59 12.73 -9.73
N ILE A 321 12.38 12.27 -9.41
CA ILE A 321 11.14 12.94 -9.78
C ILE A 321 10.73 13.83 -8.61
N VAL A 322 10.43 15.09 -8.92
CA VAL A 322 9.75 16.01 -8.00
C VAL A 322 8.54 16.59 -8.72
N TRP A 323 7.36 16.40 -8.14
CA TRP A 323 6.14 17.02 -8.59
C TRP A 323 5.57 17.92 -7.52
N GLU A 324 5.25 19.15 -7.89
CA GLU A 324 4.51 20.06 -7.03
C GLU A 324 3.01 19.81 -7.23
N LEU A 325 2.36 19.32 -6.18
CA LEU A 325 0.91 19.15 -6.14
C LEU A 325 0.26 20.51 -5.88
N PRO A 326 -1.02 20.71 -6.28
CA PRO A 326 -1.68 21.98 -6.06
C PRO A 326 -1.70 22.26 -4.56
N PRO A 327 -1.56 23.53 -4.14
CA PRO A 327 -1.70 23.86 -2.73
C PRO A 327 -3.08 23.39 -2.26
N LEU A 328 -3.08 22.77 -1.08
CA LEU A 328 -4.30 22.32 -0.44
C LEU A 328 -5.28 23.52 -0.32
N PRO A 329 -6.60 23.31 -0.45
CA PRO A 329 -7.58 24.36 -0.23
C PRO A 329 -7.32 25.06 1.11
N THR A 330 -7.67 26.33 1.23
CA THR A 330 -7.42 27.19 2.41
C THR A 330 -8.05 26.71 3.74
N ARG A 331 -8.65 25.51 3.77
CA ARG A 331 -9.26 24.84 4.93
C ARG A 331 -8.62 23.49 5.29
N THR A 332 -7.50 23.11 4.70
CA THR A 332 -6.81 21.89 5.12
C THR A 332 -6.05 22.12 6.43
N GLN A 333 -6.43 21.38 7.47
CA GLN A 333 -5.65 21.30 8.70
C GLN A 333 -4.61 20.21 8.53
N THR A 334 -3.33 20.57 8.56
CA THR A 334 -2.24 19.60 8.66
C THR A 334 -1.92 19.43 10.14
N LEU A 335 -2.28 18.26 10.68
CA LEU A 335 -1.93 17.88 12.06
C LEU A 335 -0.55 17.22 12.02
N PHE A 336 0.39 17.79 12.77
CA PHE A 336 1.69 17.17 13.02
C PHE A 336 1.64 16.59 14.43
N TRP A 337 2.13 15.37 14.61
CA TRP A 337 2.49 14.85 15.93
C TRP A 337 4.01 14.80 16.05
N GLU A 338 4.50 15.17 17.22
CA GLU A 338 5.90 15.03 17.62
C GLU A 338 5.95 13.86 18.62
N GLU A 339 6.77 12.85 18.34
CA GLU A 339 7.08 11.81 19.32
C GLU A 339 7.96 12.46 20.39
N ILE A 340 7.37 12.76 21.54
CA ILE A 340 8.12 13.25 22.70
C ILE A 340 8.87 12.05 23.29
N LEU A 341 10.19 12.02 23.05
CA LEU A 341 11.15 11.10 23.68
C LEU A 341 11.18 11.24 25.21
#